data_AF-A0A561VK72-F1
#
_entry.id   AF-A0A561VK72-F1
#
_cell.length_a   1.000
_cell.length_b   1.000
_cell.length_c   1.000
_cell.angle_alpha   90.00
_cell.angle_beta   90.00
_cell.angle_gamma   90.00
#
_symmetry.space_group_name_H-M   'P 1'
#
loop_
_entity.id
_entity.type
_entity.pdbx_description
1 polymer ?
#
loop_
_entity_poly.entity_id
_entity_poly.type
_entity_poly.pdbx_seq_one_letter_code
_entity_poly.pdbx_strand_id
1 'polypeptide(L)'
;MTTRYGTPIEPRNFQRSWQTRCEKAGVRPITVHDARRTCATLLADLDVHPRVAMQVLRHARFSVTMEIYTQVSSKATREALKRLGDSLGI
;
A
#
# COMPACT_ATOMS: atom_id res chain seq x y z
N MET A 1 -4.28 -16.44 9.93
CA MET A 1 -3.53 -17.47 9.18
C MET A 1 -3.19 -18.59 10.16
N THR A 2 -3.75 -19.77 9.94
CA THR A 2 -3.56 -20.95 10.79
C THR A 2 -2.69 -21.96 10.05
N THR A 3 -1.92 -22.76 10.79
CA THR A 3 -1.18 -23.89 10.21
C THR A 3 -2.17 -24.98 9.78
N ARG A 4 -1.67 -25.99 9.04
CA ARG A 4 -2.39 -27.25 8.73
C ARG A 4 -3.10 -27.89 9.93
N TYR A 5 -2.63 -27.62 11.15
CA TYR A 5 -3.12 -28.20 12.39
C TYR A 5 -3.98 -27.23 13.21
N GLY A 6 -4.43 -26.12 12.62
CA GLY A 6 -5.30 -25.14 13.29
C GLY A 6 -4.60 -24.24 14.31
N THR A 7 -3.31 -24.43 14.55
CA THR A 7 -2.54 -23.60 15.47
C THR A 7 -2.16 -22.25 14.82
N PRO A 8 -1.98 -21.18 15.62
CA PRO A 8 -1.49 -19.91 15.11
C PRO A 8 -0.16 -20.12 14.38
N ILE A 9 -0.01 -19.57 13.16
CA ILE A 9 1.31 -19.59 12.52
C ILE A 9 2.26 -18.79 13.39
N GLU A 10 3.33 -19.45 13.82
CA GLU A 10 4.36 -18.79 14.60
C GLU A 10 4.96 -17.62 13.80
N PRO A 11 5.03 -16.40 14.37
CA PRO A 11 5.41 -15.19 13.64
C PRO A 11 6.74 -15.32 12.88
N ARG A 12 7.69 -16.07 13.44
CA ARG A 12 9.00 -16.33 12.82
C ARG A 12 8.91 -17.19 11.56
N ASN A 13 8.02 -18.19 11.53
CA ASN A 13 7.83 -19.05 10.36
C ASN A 13 7.13 -18.29 9.23
N PHE A 14 6.15 -17.44 9.57
CA PHE A 14 5.53 -16.53 8.62
C PHE A 14 6.55 -15.54 8.03
N GLN A 15 7.38 -14.93 8.88
CA GLN A 15 8.42 -14.00 8.45
C GLN A 15 9.43 -14.65 7.50
N ARG A 16 9.88 -15.89 7.78
CA ARG A 16 10.76 -16.64 6.87
C ARG A 16 10.10 -16.91 5.52
N SER A 17 8.87 -17.43 5.52
CA SER A 17 8.12 -17.65 4.28
C SER A 17 7.92 -16.36 3.50
N TRP A 18 7.72 -15.23 4.19
CA TRP A 18 7.58 -13.92 3.56
C TRP A 18 8.90 -13.44 2.94
N GLN A 19 10.02 -13.56 3.64
CA GLN A 19 11.34 -13.22 3.11
C GLN A 19 11.67 -14.03 1.86
N THR A 20 11.45 -15.35 1.88
CA THR A 20 11.65 -16.21 0.70
C THR A 20 10.77 -15.77 -0.48
N ARG A 21 9.55 -15.25 -0.23
CA ARG A 21 8.68 -14.71 -1.27
C ARG A 21 9.20 -13.38 -1.82
N CYS A 22 9.71 -12.48 -0.97
CA CYS A 22 10.37 -11.25 -1.40
C CYS A 22 11.60 -11.54 -2.28
N GLU A 23 12.45 -12.48 -1.85
CA GLU A 23 13.62 -12.93 -2.60
C GLU A 23 13.23 -13.50 -3.98
N LYS A 24 12.23 -14.38 -4.02
CA LYS A 24 11.72 -14.94 -5.29
C LYS A 24 11.12 -13.88 -6.21
N ALA A 25 10.52 -12.84 -5.66
CA ALA A 25 9.97 -11.73 -6.43
C ALA A 25 11.03 -10.70 -6.86
N GLY A 26 12.30 -10.87 -6.43
CA GLY A 26 13.38 -9.93 -6.73
C GLY A 26 13.20 -8.55 -6.09
N VAL A 27 12.34 -8.43 -5.08
CA VAL A 27 12.07 -7.17 -4.39
C VAL A 27 12.92 -7.06 -3.13
N ARG A 28 13.24 -5.83 -2.73
CA ARG A 28 13.89 -5.57 -1.44
C ARG A 28 13.12 -6.28 -0.33
N PRO A 29 13.79 -6.87 0.68
CA PRO A 29 13.12 -7.41 1.85
C PRO A 29 12.32 -6.29 2.53
N ILE A 30 11.00 -6.40 2.47
CA ILE A 30 10.05 -5.47 3.11
C ILE A 30 9.20 -6.24 4.10
N THR A 31 8.63 -5.56 5.09
CA THR A 31 7.68 -6.23 5.99
C THR A 31 6.32 -6.43 5.31
N VAL A 32 5.48 -7.30 5.86
CA VAL A 32 4.09 -7.47 5.38
C VAL A 32 3.28 -6.19 5.55
N HIS A 33 3.58 -5.40 6.58
CA HIS A 33 2.98 -4.09 6.80
C HIS A 33 3.38 -3.10 5.72
N ASP A 34 4.66 -3.09 5.32
CA ASP A 34 5.14 -2.24 4.23
C ASP A 34 4.50 -2.64 2.91
N ALA A 35 4.39 -3.94 2.61
CA ALA A 35 3.72 -4.41 1.39
C ALA A 35 2.24 -3.99 1.34
N ARG A 36 1.55 -4.04 2.49
CA ARG A 36 0.17 -3.54 2.61
C ARG A 36 0.09 -2.03 2.39
N ARG A 37 1.08 -1.27 2.89
CA ARG A 37 1.18 0.18 2.65
C ARG A 37 1.42 0.46 1.17
N THR A 38 2.35 -0.23 0.52
CA THR A 38 2.63 -0.11 -0.91
C THR A 38 1.38 -0.41 -1.75
N CYS A 39 0.65 -1.47 -1.43
CA CYS A 39 -0.61 -1.78 -2.11
C CYS A 39 -1.66 -0.66 -1.97
N ALA A 40 -1.78 -0.06 -0.78
CA ALA A 40 -2.67 1.08 -0.58
C ALA A 40 -2.23 2.32 -1.38
N THR A 41 -0.93 2.61 -1.44
CA THR A 41 -0.39 3.70 -2.27
C THR A 41 -0.66 3.47 -3.76
N LEU A 42 -0.45 2.25 -4.26
CA LEU A 42 -0.75 1.91 -5.65
C LEU A 42 -2.24 2.08 -6.00
N LEU A 43 -3.14 1.68 -5.10
CA LEU A 43 -4.59 1.86 -5.30
C LEU A 43 -4.96 3.35 -5.29
N ALA A 44 -4.32 4.15 -4.45
CA ALA A 44 -4.51 5.60 -4.43
C ALA A 44 -3.96 6.27 -5.70
N ASP A 45 -2.80 5.85 -6.20
CA ASP A 45 -2.21 6.34 -7.45
C ASP A 45 -3.08 5.97 -8.67
N LEU A 46 -3.82 4.87 -8.60
CA LEU A 46 -4.79 4.43 -9.61
C LEU A 46 -6.17 5.14 -9.47
N ASP A 47 -6.27 6.16 -8.61
CA ASP A 47 -7.49 6.94 -8.34
C ASP A 47 -8.70 6.08 -7.91
N VAL A 48 -8.44 4.92 -7.30
CA VAL A 48 -9.49 4.05 -6.78
C VAL A 48 -10.16 4.75 -5.61
N HIS A 49 -11.49 4.76 -5.53
CA HIS A 49 -12.17 5.39 -4.40
C HIS A 49 -11.79 4.72 -3.06
N PRO A 50 -11.52 5.46 -1.97
CA PRO A 50 -11.05 4.92 -0.69
C PRO A 50 -11.92 3.76 -0.16
N ARG A 51 -13.24 3.85 -0.33
CA ARG A 51 -14.18 2.77 0.05
C ARG A 51 -13.89 1.44 -0.67
N VAL A 52 -13.54 1.49 -1.95
CA VAL A 52 -13.19 0.30 -2.75
C VAL A 52 -11.81 -0.21 -2.35
N ALA A 53 -10.84 0.68 -2.18
CA ALA A 53 -9.50 0.30 -1.70
C ALA A 53 -9.56 -0.36 -0.31
N MET A 54 -10.44 0.09 0.58
CA MET A 54 -10.68 -0.55 1.88
C MET A 54 -11.30 -1.94 1.78
N GLN A 55 -12.19 -2.17 0.80
CA GLN A 55 -12.75 -3.50 0.54
C GLN A 55 -11.66 -4.46 0.05
N VAL A 56 -10.82 -4.00 -0.88
CA VAL A 56 -9.66 -4.76 -1.41
C VAL A 56 -8.67 -5.08 -0.30
N LEU A 57 -8.37 -4.10 0.55
CA LEU A 57 -7.44 -4.29 1.68
C LEU A 57 -8.09 -5.04 2.85
N ARG A 58 -9.41 -5.25 2.86
CA ARG A 58 -10.17 -6.01 3.87
C ARG A 58 -9.89 -5.55 5.30
N HIS A 59 -10.55 -4.48 5.73
CA HIS A 59 -10.41 -3.83 7.04
C HIS A 59 -9.00 -3.31 7.35
N ALA A 60 -8.30 -2.75 6.36
CA ALA A 60 -7.18 -1.87 6.68
C ALA A 60 -7.66 -0.77 7.62
N ARG A 61 -6.85 -0.42 8.63
CA ARG A 61 -7.15 0.72 9.50
C ARG A 61 -7.48 1.91 8.60
N PHE A 62 -8.71 2.41 8.70
CA PHE A 62 -9.21 3.55 7.93
C PHE A 62 -8.22 4.71 7.96
N SER A 63 -7.58 4.93 9.12
CA SER A 63 -6.55 5.94 9.32
C SER A 63 -5.36 5.82 8.36
N VAL A 64 -4.85 4.60 8.14
CA VAL A 64 -3.69 4.38 7.25
C VAL A 64 -4.10 4.58 5.79
N THR A 65 -5.28 4.12 5.40
CA THR A 65 -5.79 4.36 4.04
C THR A 65 -5.98 5.85 3.80
N MET A 66 -6.62 6.58 4.72
CA MET A 66 -6.82 8.02 4.57
C MET A 66 -5.51 8.82 4.55
N GLU A 67 -4.53 8.48 5.40
CA GLU A 67 -3.22 9.12 5.41
C GLU A 67 -2.50 8.99 4.06
N ILE A 68 -2.60 7.83 3.42
CA ILE A 68 -1.99 7.60 2.11
C ILE A 68 -2.71 8.41 1.02
N TYR A 69 -4.04 8.46 1.06
CA TYR A 69 -4.82 9.22 0.09
C TYR A 69 -4.59 10.73 0.20
N THR A 70 -4.44 11.28 1.41
CA THR A 70 -4.13 12.71 1.57
C THR A 70 -2.75 13.05 1.02
N GLN A 71 -1.76 12.18 1.19
CA GLN A 71 -0.42 12.35 0.61
C GLN A 71 -0.42 12.25 -0.92
N VAL A 72 -1.11 11.28 -1.50
CA VAL A 72 -1.21 11.11 -2.96
C VAL A 72 -2.00 12.26 -3.60
N SER A 73 -3.15 12.62 -3.01
CA SER A 73 -3.92 13.78 -3.44
C SER A 73 -3.11 15.08 -3.40
N SER A 74 -2.29 15.29 -2.37
CA SER A 74 -1.38 16.44 -2.28
C SER A 74 -0.34 16.45 -3.40
N LYS A 75 0.23 15.28 -3.74
CA LYS A 75 1.16 15.14 -4.86
C LYS A 75 0.48 15.41 -6.21
N ALA A 76 -0.68 14.80 -6.45
CA ALA A 76 -1.48 15.01 -7.66
C ALA A 76 -1.92 16.47 -7.81
N THR A 77 -2.34 17.10 -6.71
CA THR A 77 -2.71 18.53 -6.67
C THR A 77 -1.49 19.41 -7.00
N ARG A 78 -0.32 19.13 -6.40
CA ARG A 78 0.91 19.87 -6.71
C ARG A 78 1.32 19.69 -8.18
N GLU A 79 1.18 18.50 -8.73
CA GLU A 79 1.49 18.23 -10.14
C GLU A 79 0.50 18.92 -11.09
N ALA A 80 -0.79 18.93 -10.76
CA ALA A 80 -1.81 19.67 -11.51
C ALA A 80 -1.56 21.19 -11.45
N LEU A 81 -1.23 21.73 -10.28
CA LEU A 81 -0.87 23.14 -10.12
C LEU A 81 0.42 23.49 -10.87
N LYS A 82 1.41 22.59 -10.90
CA LYS A 82 2.63 22.76 -11.69
C LYS A 82 2.32 22.81 -13.18
N ARG A 83 1.52 21.86 -13.70
CA ARG A 83 1.09 21.87 -15.10
C ARG A 83 0.26 23.10 -15.46
N LEU A 84 -0.54 23.60 -14.52
CA LEU A 84 -1.29 24.85 -14.68
C LEU A 84 -0.32 26.05 -14.76
N GLY A 85 0.69 26.13 -13.88
CA GLY A 85 1.73 27.17 -13.93
C GLY A 85 2.53 27.12 -15.25
N ASP A 86 2.98 25.92 -15.65
CA ASP A 86 3.68 25.69 -16.92
C ASP A 86 2.81 26.10 -18.13
N SER A 87 1.49 25.83 -18.08
CA SER A 87 0.55 26.22 -19.15
C SER A 87 0.20 27.72 -19.13
N LEU A 88 0.34 28.40 -18.00
CA LEU A 88 0.10 29.83 -17.85
C LEU A 88 1.38 30.67 -18.03
N GLY A 89 2.54 30.03 -18.21
CA GLY A 89 3.82 30.69 -18.46
C GLY A 89 4.37 31.45 -17.25
N ILE A 90 4.03 31.04 -16.03
CA ILE A 90 4.54 31.58 -14.76
C ILE A 90 5.33 30.53 -13.99
#